data_AF-Q0S1L6-F1
#
_entry.id   AF-Q0S1L6-F1
#
_cell.length_a   1.000
_cell.length_b   1.000
_cell.length_c   1.000
_cell.angle_alpha   90.00
_cell.angle_beta   90.00
_cell.angle_gamma   90.00
#
_symmetry.space_group_name_H-M   'P 1'
#
loop_
_entity.id
_entity.type
_entity.pdbx_description
1 polymer ?
#
loop_
_entity_poly.entity_id
_entity_poly.type
_entity_poly.pdbx_seq_one_letter_code
_entity_poly.pdbx_strand_id
1 'polypeptide(L)'
;MSVVLEDLPPLMWHAELGHSLQDMWTGRFQRGVQLHDLRAAVQVWGARYGQRGWLRQLAEPATPQQEDALLRTIARLDGTPFPSTAKLASRWFGGRLPGTGRRQEKSGSLESAYCAEVVAQTYEEMGLISARRRTNWYDPGKFWSGDRLPLAPGVTLGREIEVTLSEADLSAGRGRRPSSEGA
;
A
#
# COMPACT_ATOMS: atom_id res chain seq x y z
N MET A 1 -1.53 0.53 4.24
CA MET A 1 -2.21 1.12 5.41
C MET A 1 -3.34 0.20 5.83
N SER A 2 -3.46 -0.11 7.12
CA SER A 2 -4.60 -0.89 7.61
C SER A 2 -5.87 -0.04 7.59
N VAL A 3 -6.98 -0.61 7.10
CA VAL A 3 -8.33 -0.03 7.13
C VAL A 3 -9.19 -0.96 7.96
N VAL A 4 -9.65 -0.47 9.11
CA VAL A 4 -10.44 -1.25 10.07
C VAL A 4 -11.66 -0.39 10.41
N LEU A 5 -12.77 -0.67 9.75
CA LEU A 5 -14.00 0.13 9.83
C LEU A 5 -15.13 -0.76 10.33
N GLU A 6 -15.73 -0.38 11.45
CA GLU A 6 -16.90 -1.05 12.03
C GLU A 6 -16.74 -2.59 12.03
N ASP A 7 -17.70 -3.31 11.44
CA ASP A 7 -17.75 -4.77 11.36
C ASP A 7 -17.04 -5.35 10.12
N LEU A 8 -16.36 -4.52 9.31
CA LEU A 8 -15.59 -5.02 8.18
C LEU A 8 -14.36 -5.80 8.69
N PRO A 9 -13.95 -6.87 7.98
CA PRO A 9 -12.67 -7.50 8.28
C PRO A 9 -11.54 -6.47 8.17
N PRO A 10 -10.43 -6.60 8.92
CA PRO A 10 -9.28 -5.73 8.74
C PRO A 10 -8.74 -5.83 7.32
N LEU A 11 -8.61 -4.69 6.63
CA LEU A 11 -8.14 -4.61 5.25
C LEU A 11 -6.77 -3.92 5.17
N MET A 12 -6.02 -4.21 4.12
CA MET A 12 -4.77 -3.57 3.77
C MET A 12 -4.96 -2.77 2.48
N TRP A 13 -4.93 -1.45 2.60
CA TRP A 13 -4.89 -0.51 1.48
C TRP A 13 -3.44 -0.27 1.04
N HIS A 14 -3.06 -0.78 -0.13
CA HIS A 14 -1.70 -0.61 -0.68
C HIS A 14 -1.69 -0.85 -2.19
N ALA A 15 -0.53 -0.63 -2.83
CA ALA A 15 -0.32 -1.06 -4.20
C ALA A 15 0.30 -2.45 -4.24
N GLU A 16 -0.22 -3.32 -5.11
CA GLU A 16 0.37 -4.62 -5.44
C GLU A 16 0.85 -4.60 -6.91
N LEU A 17 2.09 -5.07 -7.16
CA LEU A 17 2.58 -5.32 -8.52
C LEU A 17 2.12 -6.68 -9.08
N GLY A 18 1.77 -7.61 -8.19
CA GLY A 18 1.18 -8.90 -8.51
C GLY A 18 -0.36 -8.85 -8.59
N HIS A 19 -0.96 -10.04 -8.72
CA HIS A 19 -2.40 -10.28 -8.66
C HIS A 19 -2.68 -11.47 -7.71
N SER A 20 -1.93 -11.57 -6.61
CA SER A 20 -1.95 -12.78 -5.77
C SER A 20 -3.07 -12.80 -4.74
N LEU A 21 -3.65 -11.64 -4.45
CA LEU A 21 -4.76 -11.47 -3.54
C LEU A 21 -5.94 -10.85 -4.27
N GLN A 22 -7.15 -11.24 -3.85
CA GLN A 22 -8.37 -10.66 -4.36
C GLN A 22 -8.49 -9.24 -3.84
N ASP A 23 -8.73 -8.28 -4.72
CA ASP A 23 -9.16 -6.95 -4.32
C ASP A 23 -10.58 -7.05 -3.74
N MET A 24 -10.72 -6.73 -2.47
CA MET A 24 -11.95 -6.76 -1.70
C MET A 24 -12.91 -5.64 -2.10
N TRP A 25 -12.42 -4.60 -2.80
CA TRP A 25 -13.26 -3.53 -3.32
C TRP A 25 -14.04 -3.95 -4.56
N THR A 26 -13.35 -4.54 -5.56
CA THR A 26 -13.97 -4.97 -6.83
C THR A 26 -14.36 -6.45 -6.87
N GLY A 27 -13.85 -7.26 -5.95
CA GLY A 27 -13.98 -8.72 -5.98
C GLY A 27 -13.12 -9.41 -7.05
N ARG A 28 -12.22 -8.69 -7.71
CA ARG A 28 -11.39 -9.21 -8.81
C ARG A 28 -9.94 -9.42 -8.37
N PHE A 29 -9.21 -10.23 -9.12
CA PHE A 29 -7.75 -10.24 -9.04
C PHE A 29 -7.23 -9.23 -10.07
N GLN A 30 -6.58 -8.17 -9.60
CA GLN A 30 -6.07 -7.10 -10.45
C GLN A 30 -4.70 -6.62 -9.98
N ARG A 31 -4.14 -5.63 -10.69
CA ARG A 31 -2.88 -4.96 -10.32
C ARG A 31 -3.18 -3.51 -9.97
N GLY A 32 -2.22 -2.85 -9.29
CA GLY A 32 -2.34 -1.44 -8.94
C GLY A 32 -2.71 -1.26 -7.48
N VAL A 33 -3.29 -0.09 -7.16
CA VAL A 33 -3.74 0.21 -5.80
C VAL A 33 -5.01 -0.57 -5.49
N GLN A 34 -5.02 -1.31 -4.39
CA GLN A 34 -6.06 -2.28 -4.07
C GLN A 34 -6.28 -2.39 -2.57
N LEU A 35 -7.43 -2.97 -2.22
CA LEU A 35 -7.81 -3.26 -0.84
C LEU A 35 -7.82 -4.78 -0.62
N HIS A 36 -6.88 -5.32 0.15
CA HIS A 36 -6.82 -6.77 0.41
C HIS A 36 -7.21 -7.12 1.84
N ASP A 37 -7.54 -8.38 2.10
CA ASP A 37 -7.57 -8.89 3.48
C ASP A 37 -6.20 -8.69 4.16
N LEU A 38 -6.20 -8.00 5.31
CA LEU A 38 -4.97 -7.61 5.99
C LEU A 38 -4.13 -8.82 6.41
N ARG A 39 -4.79 -9.87 6.94
CA ARG A 39 -4.10 -11.07 7.40
C ARG A 39 -3.44 -11.77 6.21
N ALA A 40 -4.15 -11.94 5.12
CA ALA A 40 -3.64 -12.56 3.91
C ALA A 40 -2.44 -11.78 3.34
N ALA A 41 -2.52 -10.45 3.29
CA ALA A 41 -1.41 -9.59 2.84
C ALA A 41 -0.16 -9.80 3.69
N VAL A 42 -0.28 -9.70 5.02
CA VAL A 42 0.87 -9.85 5.93
C VAL A 42 1.43 -11.28 5.90
N GLN A 43 0.58 -12.29 5.81
CA GLN A 43 1.01 -13.69 5.65
C GLN A 43 1.87 -13.88 4.40
N VAL A 44 1.43 -13.34 3.24
CA VAL A 44 2.20 -13.40 2.00
C VAL A 44 3.53 -12.67 2.14
N TRP A 45 3.55 -11.49 2.75
CA TRP A 45 4.77 -10.72 2.94
C TRP A 45 5.80 -11.42 3.83
N GLY A 46 5.35 -11.94 4.99
CA GLY A 46 6.21 -12.67 5.90
C GLY A 46 6.71 -13.99 5.30
N ALA A 47 5.83 -14.74 4.64
CA ALA A 47 6.14 -16.04 4.07
C ALA A 47 7.06 -15.97 2.84
N ARG A 48 6.74 -15.09 1.88
CA ARG A 48 7.38 -15.06 0.57
C ARG A 48 8.58 -14.13 0.53
N TYR A 49 8.50 -13.01 1.23
CA TYR A 49 9.52 -11.97 1.19
C TYR A 49 10.33 -11.89 2.49
N GLY A 50 10.00 -12.69 3.51
CA GLY A 50 10.69 -12.65 4.81
C GLY A 50 10.53 -11.31 5.53
N GLN A 51 9.50 -10.53 5.17
CA GLN A 51 9.30 -9.20 5.71
C GLN A 51 8.71 -9.24 7.11
N ARG A 52 9.19 -8.34 7.97
CA ARG A 52 8.59 -8.07 9.28
C ARG A 52 7.69 -6.84 9.17
N GLY A 53 6.53 -6.91 9.81
CA GLY A 53 5.54 -5.84 9.80
C GLY A 53 5.49 -5.10 11.13
N TRP A 54 5.26 -3.79 11.08
CA TRP A 54 4.93 -2.98 12.24
C TRP A 54 3.68 -2.17 11.94
N LEU A 55 2.82 -2.02 12.95
CA LEU A 55 1.62 -1.21 12.91
C LEU A 55 1.83 0.04 13.79
N ARG A 56 1.30 1.17 13.32
CA ARG A 56 1.10 2.37 14.13
C ARG A 56 -0.35 2.81 13.97
N GLN A 57 -1.09 2.81 15.07
CA GLN A 57 -2.48 3.23 15.10
C GLN A 57 -2.57 4.75 15.24
N LEU A 58 -3.60 5.40 14.70
CA LEU A 58 -3.99 6.73 15.18
C LEU A 58 -4.29 6.63 16.68
N ALA A 59 -3.79 7.55 17.50
CA ALA A 59 -4.07 7.48 18.94
C ALA A 59 -5.55 7.77 19.22
N GLU A 60 -6.11 8.70 18.47
CA GLU A 60 -7.54 9.00 18.43
C GLU A 60 -8.21 8.21 17.30
N PRO A 61 -9.42 7.64 17.51
CA PRO A 61 -10.19 7.03 16.43
C PRO A 61 -10.45 8.03 15.29
N ALA A 62 -10.48 7.52 14.06
CA ALA A 62 -10.85 8.33 12.90
C ALA A 62 -12.28 8.86 13.07
N THR A 63 -12.52 10.11 12.66
CA THR A 63 -13.88 10.65 12.65
C THR A 63 -14.67 10.13 11.44
N PRO A 64 -16.01 10.14 11.47
CA PRO A 64 -16.83 9.74 10.31
C PRO A 64 -16.46 10.48 9.02
N GLN A 65 -16.09 11.76 9.11
CA GLN A 65 -15.66 12.54 7.92
C GLN A 65 -14.32 12.05 7.36
N GLN A 66 -13.41 11.59 8.22
CA GLN A 66 -12.14 11.02 7.80
C GLN A 66 -12.34 9.64 7.16
N GLU A 67 -13.25 8.83 7.71
CA GLU A 67 -13.64 7.55 7.12
C GLU A 67 -14.32 7.72 5.75
N ASP A 68 -15.24 8.69 5.62
CA ASP A 68 -15.86 9.05 4.34
C ASP A 68 -14.79 9.47 3.31
N ALA A 69 -13.83 10.28 3.70
CA ALA A 69 -12.74 10.73 2.84
C ALA A 69 -11.83 9.56 2.41
N LEU A 70 -11.56 8.63 3.34
CA LEU A 70 -10.84 7.39 3.07
C LEU A 70 -11.58 6.55 2.02
N LEU A 71 -12.87 6.27 2.23
CA LEU A 71 -13.67 5.45 1.31
C LEU A 71 -13.79 6.08 -0.08
N ARG A 72 -13.97 7.42 -0.16
CA ARG A 72 -13.94 8.14 -1.45
C ARG A 72 -12.58 8.05 -2.14
N THR A 73 -11.50 8.07 -1.36
CA THR A 73 -10.14 7.94 -1.88
C THR A 73 -9.88 6.54 -2.43
N ILE A 74 -10.31 5.50 -1.70
CA ILE A 74 -10.26 4.11 -2.16
C ILE A 74 -11.05 3.99 -3.47
N ALA A 75 -12.31 4.42 -3.49
CA ALA A 75 -13.17 4.35 -4.69
C ALA A 75 -12.55 5.03 -5.93
N ARG A 76 -11.77 6.10 -5.72
CA ARG A 76 -11.12 6.87 -6.79
C ARG A 76 -9.80 6.25 -7.27
N LEU A 77 -9.03 5.64 -6.37
CA LEU A 77 -7.68 5.17 -6.65
C LEU A 77 -7.60 3.66 -6.89
N ASP A 78 -8.62 2.90 -6.51
CA ASP A 78 -8.65 1.46 -6.71
C ASP A 78 -8.43 1.08 -8.18
N GLY A 79 -7.58 0.09 -8.41
CA GLY A 79 -7.14 -0.38 -9.73
C GLY A 79 -6.23 0.58 -10.49
N THR A 80 -5.91 1.77 -9.97
CA THR A 80 -5.04 2.71 -10.69
C THR A 80 -3.62 2.13 -10.82
N PRO A 81 -3.02 2.19 -12.03
CA PRO A 81 -1.72 1.59 -12.27
C PRO A 81 -0.60 2.43 -11.67
N PHE A 82 0.49 1.76 -11.32
CA PHE A 82 1.68 2.39 -10.79
C PHE A 82 2.22 3.47 -11.78
N PRO A 83 2.51 4.72 -11.37
CA PRO A 83 2.93 5.81 -12.26
C PRO A 83 4.19 5.53 -13.08
N SER A 84 5.15 4.75 -12.56
CA SER A 84 6.27 4.25 -13.36
C SER A 84 5.84 3.33 -14.50
N THR A 85 4.78 2.52 -14.35
CA THR A 85 4.25 1.70 -15.45
C THR A 85 3.59 2.58 -16.52
N ALA A 86 2.88 3.64 -16.11
CA ALA A 86 2.35 4.65 -17.03
C ALA A 86 3.47 5.40 -17.77
N LYS A 87 4.56 5.78 -17.09
CA LYS A 87 5.76 6.40 -17.71
C LYS A 87 6.55 5.43 -18.58
N LEU A 88 6.54 4.14 -18.29
CA LEU A 88 7.16 3.11 -19.12
C LEU A 88 6.33 2.85 -20.39
N ALA A 89 5.00 2.82 -20.28
CA ALA A 89 4.08 2.73 -21.41
C ALA A 89 4.17 3.97 -22.30
N SER A 90 4.24 5.17 -21.73
CA SER A 90 4.40 6.41 -22.51
C SER A 90 5.73 6.48 -23.28
N ARG A 91 6.77 5.79 -22.81
CA ARG A 91 8.05 5.66 -23.54
C ARG A 91 7.94 4.77 -24.78
N TRP A 92 7.03 3.79 -24.78
CA TRP A 92 6.72 2.98 -25.95
C TRP A 92 5.93 3.75 -27.01
N PHE A 93 5.01 4.63 -26.60
CA PHE A 93 4.30 5.53 -27.52
C PHE A 93 5.22 6.58 -28.18
N GLY A 94 6.41 6.83 -27.63
CA GLY A 94 7.40 7.80 -28.13
C GLY A 94 8.46 7.27 -29.09
N GLY A 95 8.40 6.00 -29.50
CA GLY A 95 9.18 5.49 -30.65
C GLY A 95 10.71 5.40 -30.48
N ARG A 96 11.24 4.96 -29.33
CA ARG A 96 12.68 4.62 -29.20
C ARG A 96 12.90 3.31 -28.44
N LEU A 97 13.44 2.30 -29.12
CA LEU A 97 13.87 1.01 -28.57
C LEU A 97 14.99 1.20 -27.52
N PRO A 98 15.04 0.44 -26.40
CA PRO A 98 16.21 0.42 -25.54
C PRO A 98 17.16 -0.73 -25.89
N GLY A 99 18.36 -0.37 -26.31
CA GLY A 99 19.54 -1.23 -26.24
C GLY A 99 20.06 -1.35 -24.80
N THR A 100 20.55 -2.55 -24.50
CA THR A 100 21.61 -2.93 -23.55
C THR A 100 21.62 -2.38 -22.11
N GLY A 101 21.53 -3.31 -21.16
CA GLY A 101 22.46 -3.36 -20.02
C GLY A 101 21.94 -2.94 -18.65
N ARG A 102 21.84 -3.93 -17.76
CA ARG A 102 21.99 -3.83 -16.29
C ARG A 102 21.08 -2.85 -15.55
N ARG A 103 19.95 -3.35 -15.01
CA ARG A 103 19.56 -3.10 -13.61
C ARG A 103 18.45 -4.05 -13.14
N GLN A 104 18.86 -5.16 -12.52
CA GLN A 104 17.97 -6.05 -11.77
C GLN A 104 17.75 -5.56 -10.32
N GLU A 105 18.13 -4.30 -10.03
CA GLU A 105 17.93 -3.62 -8.76
C GLU A 105 17.09 -2.37 -9.00
N LYS A 106 15.77 -2.41 -8.74
CA LYS A 106 14.91 -1.22 -8.49
C LYS A 106 13.40 -1.49 -8.39
N SER A 107 12.88 -2.71 -8.55
CA SER A 107 11.43 -2.97 -8.42
C SER A 107 10.92 -2.71 -6.99
N GLY A 108 11.56 -3.30 -5.97
CA GLY A 108 11.13 -3.15 -4.58
C GLY A 108 11.26 -1.73 -4.01
N SER A 109 12.25 -0.94 -4.47
CA SER A 109 12.43 0.46 -4.06
C SER A 109 11.42 1.40 -4.71
N LEU A 110 11.03 1.15 -5.96
CA LEU A 110 9.98 1.89 -6.63
C LEU A 110 8.61 1.54 -6.04
N GLU A 111 8.32 0.25 -5.84
CA GLU A 111 7.11 -0.27 -5.17
C GLU A 111 6.89 0.40 -3.82
N SER A 112 7.92 0.40 -2.99
CA SER A 112 7.95 1.03 -1.68
C SER A 112 7.62 2.54 -1.74
N ALA A 113 8.18 3.28 -2.69
CA ALA A 113 7.93 4.71 -2.83
C ALA A 113 6.48 5.02 -3.22
N TYR A 114 5.83 4.18 -4.04
CA TYR A 114 4.44 4.38 -4.41
C TYR A 114 3.44 3.93 -3.34
N CYS A 115 3.73 2.84 -2.62
CA CYS A 115 2.94 2.48 -1.45
C CYS A 115 2.92 3.62 -0.43
N ALA A 116 4.07 4.28 -0.21
CA ALA A 116 4.15 5.47 0.62
C ALA A 116 3.36 6.66 0.04
N GLU A 117 3.40 6.87 -1.28
CA GLU A 117 2.61 7.90 -1.97
C GLU A 117 1.10 7.69 -1.82
N VAL A 118 0.60 6.47 -2.03
CA VAL A 118 -0.82 6.13 -1.86
C VAL A 118 -1.27 6.41 -0.42
N VAL A 119 -0.48 5.99 0.57
CA VAL A 119 -0.80 6.23 1.98
C VAL A 119 -0.78 7.72 2.30
N ALA A 120 0.23 8.45 1.79
CA ALA A 120 0.32 9.89 2.00
C ALA A 120 -0.86 10.64 1.38
N GLN A 121 -1.20 10.36 0.13
CA GLN A 121 -2.36 10.94 -0.52
C GLN A 121 -3.65 10.62 0.25
N THR A 122 -3.77 9.39 0.77
CA THR A 122 -4.92 9.01 1.60
C THR A 122 -4.96 9.80 2.91
N TYR A 123 -3.83 9.96 3.60
CA TYR A 123 -3.74 10.80 4.81
C TYR A 123 -4.03 12.28 4.53
N GLU A 124 -3.61 12.82 3.37
CA GLU A 124 -3.94 14.19 2.96
C GLU A 124 -5.44 14.39 2.78
N GLU A 125 -6.10 13.47 2.07
CA GLU A 125 -7.55 13.53 1.83
C GLU A 125 -8.35 13.34 3.12
N MET A 126 -7.87 12.51 4.05
CA MET A 126 -8.43 12.37 5.39
C MET A 126 -8.13 13.57 6.31
N GLY A 127 -7.29 14.53 5.89
CA GLY A 127 -6.86 15.66 6.72
C GLY A 127 -5.95 15.26 7.89
N LEU A 128 -5.33 14.08 7.84
CA LEU A 128 -4.39 13.59 8.87
C LEU A 128 -3.01 14.24 8.77
N ILE A 129 -2.65 14.76 7.60
CA ILE A 129 -1.42 15.52 7.37
C ILE A 129 -1.72 16.88 6.74
N SER A 130 -0.94 17.87 7.14
CA SER A 130 -1.22 19.31 6.92
C SER A 130 -0.62 19.89 5.63
N ALA A 131 0.25 19.15 4.94
CA ALA A 131 1.01 19.68 3.81
C ALA A 131 0.81 18.84 2.54
N ARG A 132 0.32 19.47 1.47
CA ARG A 132 0.47 18.96 0.10
C ARG A 132 1.93 19.04 -0.30
N ARG A 133 2.73 18.04 0.07
CA ARG A 133 4.13 17.93 -0.40
C ARG A 133 4.16 17.25 -1.75
N ARG A 134 5.22 17.52 -2.53
CA ARG A 134 5.40 16.87 -3.84
C ARG A 134 5.43 15.36 -3.64
N THR A 135 4.80 14.64 -4.56
CA THR A 135 4.63 13.19 -4.62
C THR A 135 5.89 12.38 -4.31
N ASN A 136 7.06 12.88 -4.70
CA ASN A 136 8.36 12.23 -4.50
C ASN A 136 8.97 12.42 -3.10
N TRP A 137 8.26 13.05 -2.17
CA TRP A 137 8.72 13.29 -0.80
C TRP A 137 8.38 12.16 0.17
N TYR A 138 7.37 11.36 -0.15
CA TYR A 138 6.93 10.26 0.69
C TYR A 138 7.66 8.97 0.32
N ASP A 139 8.46 8.48 1.25
CA ASP A 139 9.05 7.15 1.23
C ASP A 139 8.58 6.37 2.49
N PRO A 140 8.64 5.02 2.51
CA PRO A 140 8.13 4.26 3.64
C PRO A 140 8.77 4.64 4.98
N GLY A 141 10.02 5.10 4.96
CA GLY A 141 10.75 5.53 6.16
C GLY A 141 10.10 6.73 6.84
N LYS A 142 9.33 7.55 6.12
CA LYS A 142 8.59 8.67 6.72
C LYS A 142 7.50 8.23 7.69
N PHE A 143 6.90 7.07 7.44
CA PHE A 143 5.82 6.54 8.28
C PHE A 143 6.34 5.84 9.55
N TRP A 144 7.65 5.57 9.60
CA TRP A 144 8.34 5.04 10.77
C TRP A 144 8.41 6.08 11.90
N SER A 145 8.41 5.63 13.15
CA SER A 145 8.44 6.51 14.34
C SER A 145 9.71 7.34 14.46
N GLY A 146 10.79 6.93 13.78
CA GLY A 146 12.05 7.67 13.74
C GLY A 146 12.04 8.88 12.80
N ASP A 147 10.98 9.12 12.04
CA ASP A 147 10.87 10.24 11.12
C ASP A 147 9.62 11.09 11.40
N ARG A 148 9.57 12.31 10.87
CA ARG A 148 8.50 13.28 11.14
C ARG A 148 7.56 13.39 9.95
N LEU A 149 6.40 12.75 10.05
CA LEU A 149 5.23 13.10 9.25
C LEU A 149 4.68 14.47 9.69
N PRO A 150 4.29 15.35 8.75
CA PRO A 150 3.66 16.62 9.06
C PRO A 150 2.19 16.42 9.45
N LEU A 151 1.95 15.68 10.55
CA LEU A 151 0.61 15.41 11.08
C LEU A 151 -0.14 16.72 11.32
N ALA A 152 -1.45 16.71 11.04
CA ALA A 152 -2.31 17.85 11.31
C ALA A 152 -2.39 18.13 12.82
N PRO A 153 -2.67 19.37 13.25
CA PRO A 153 -2.83 19.68 14.67
C PRO A 153 -3.83 18.75 15.34
N GLY A 154 -3.44 18.15 16.47
CA GLY A 154 -4.26 17.20 17.23
C GLY A 154 -4.26 15.76 16.71
N VAL A 155 -3.62 15.47 15.58
CA VAL A 155 -3.44 14.10 15.08
C VAL A 155 -2.15 13.51 15.63
N THR A 156 -2.23 12.35 16.26
CA THR A 156 -1.06 11.62 16.74
C THR A 156 -1.06 10.16 16.28
N LEU A 157 0.14 9.63 16.02
CA LEU A 157 0.35 8.22 15.74
C LEU A 157 0.95 7.55 16.98
N GLY A 158 0.34 6.44 17.38
CA GLY A 158 0.80 5.61 18.48
C GLY A 158 2.18 5.00 18.24
N ARG A 159 2.60 4.22 19.25
CA ARG A 159 3.85 3.44 19.21
C ARG A 159 3.84 2.41 18.08
N GLU A 160 5.03 1.93 17.75
CA GLU A 160 5.18 0.78 16.87
C GLU A 160 4.79 -0.50 17.61
N ILE A 161 3.93 -1.28 16.96
CA ILE A 161 3.48 -2.58 17.42
C ILE A 161 3.97 -3.59 16.37
N GLU A 162 4.90 -4.46 16.77
CA GLU A 162 5.37 -5.52 15.89
C GLU A 162 4.23 -6.50 15.59
N VAL A 163 4.07 -6.84 14.31
CA VAL A 163 3.20 -7.90 13.85
C VAL A 163 4.00 -9.21 13.85
N THR A 164 3.58 -10.14 14.69
CA THR A 164 4.19 -11.48 14.77
C THR A 164 3.35 -12.48 13.99
N LEU A 165 4.01 -13.40 13.30
CA LEU A 165 3.37 -14.46 12.51
C LEU A 165 3.75 -15.82 13.08
N SER A 166 2.75 -16.69 13.25
CA SER A 166 2.98 -18.08 13.60
C SER A 166 3.48 -18.89 12.41
N GLU A 167 4.00 -20.10 12.65
CA GLU A 167 4.33 -21.02 11.54
C GLU A 167 3.09 -21.40 10.70
N ALA A 168 1.90 -21.41 11.31
CA ALA A 168 0.66 -21.62 10.58
C ALA A 168 0.38 -20.44 9.62
N ASP A 169 0.59 -19.21 10.07
CA ASP A 169 0.45 -18.01 9.24
C ASP A 169 1.45 -17.99 8.08
N LEU A 170 2.72 -18.31 8.37
CA LEU A 170 3.76 -18.40 7.34
C LEU A 170 3.46 -19.51 6.33
N SER A 171 2.95 -20.66 6.79
CA SER A 171 2.56 -21.76 5.90
C SER A 171 1.38 -21.38 5.01
N ALA A 172 0.38 -20.67 5.54
CA ALA A 172 -0.74 -20.14 4.78
C ALA A 172 -0.27 -19.16 3.69
N GLY A 173 0.66 -18.26 4.01
CA GLY A 173 1.26 -17.34 3.04
C GLY A 173 2.02 -18.05 1.92
N ARG A 174 2.81 -19.09 2.25
CA ARG A 174 3.55 -19.91 1.26
C ARG A 174 2.61 -20.64 0.29
N GLY A 175 1.43 -21.05 0.77
CA GLY A 175 0.45 -21.80 -0.02
C GLY A 175 -0.33 -20.96 -1.04
N ARG A 176 -0.36 -19.63 -0.90
CA ARG A 176 -1.08 -18.75 -1.83
C ARG A 176 -0.31 -18.60 -3.14
N ARG A 177 -0.93 -19.03 -4.24
CA ARG A 177 -0.41 -18.86 -5.61
C ARG A 177 -1.07 -17.63 -6.26
N PRO A 178 -0.36 -16.94 -7.17
CA PRO A 178 -0.99 -15.95 -8.05
C PRO A 178 -2.20 -16.56 -8.78
N SER A 179 -3.30 -15.83 -8.92
CA SER A 179 -4.44 -16.30 -9.71
C SER A 179 -4.02 -16.52 -11.17
N SER A 180 -4.54 -17.58 -11.81
CA SER A 180 -4.38 -17.77 -13.26
C SER A 180 -5.30 -16.86 -14.07
N GLU A 181 -6.29 -16.25 -13.43
CA GLU A 181 -7.17 -15.24 -14.00
C GLU A 181 -6.48 -13.87 -13.88
N GLY A 182 -6.04 -13.30 -15.01
CA GLY A 182 -5.38 -11.98 -15.06
C GLY A 182 -4.12 -11.90 -15.92
N ALA A 183 -3.99 -12.76 -16.94
CA ALA A 183 -3.04 -12.59 -18.05
C ALA A 183 -3.67 -11.79 -19.19
#